data_AF-A0A2A5HJ59-F1
#
_entry.id   AF-A0A2A5HJ59-F1
#
_cell.length_a   1.000
_cell.length_b   1.000
_cell.length_c   1.000
_cell.angle_alpha   90.00
_cell.angle_beta   90.00
_cell.angle_gamma   90.00
#
_symmetry.space_group_name_H-M   'P 1'
#
loop_
_entity.id
_entity.type
_entity.pdbx_description
1 polymer ?
#
loop_
_entity_poly.entity_id
_entity_poly.type
_entity_poly.pdbx_seq_one_letter_code
_entity_poly.pdbx_strand_id
1 'polypeptide(L)'
;MKTLKTISLSALILLGASSNLVAKKTDHDKVKINEEAFNSLTKQDQAKALDIQTHLNEIYSTDKTNLSKSEKKELKQELRILKEEVDSINQKSHNGHVIYISTGGLIIVILLLIILL
;
A
#
# COMPACT_ATOMS: atom_id res chain seq x y z
N MET A 1 -71.23 13.62 -18.77
CA MET A 1 -70.15 13.25 -17.83
C MET A 1 -68.90 12.92 -18.65
N LYS A 2 -67.87 13.78 -18.58
CA LYS A 2 -66.56 13.56 -19.20
C LYS A 2 -65.52 13.84 -18.12
N THR A 3 -64.79 12.82 -17.66
CA THR A 3 -63.60 13.00 -16.84
C THR A 3 -62.42 12.46 -17.61
N LEU A 4 -61.60 13.40 -18.07
CA LEU A 4 -60.38 13.24 -18.84
C LEU A 4 -59.37 12.35 -18.11
N LYS A 5 -58.80 11.43 -18.89
CA LYS A 5 -57.69 10.53 -18.54
C LYS A 5 -56.40 11.36 -18.50
N THR A 6 -55.87 11.66 -17.32
CA THR A 6 -54.57 12.32 -17.18
C THR A 6 -53.46 11.29 -17.35
N ILE A 7 -52.73 11.46 -18.44
CA ILE A 7 -51.50 10.77 -18.82
C ILE A 7 -50.44 11.09 -17.76
N SER A 8 -50.11 10.11 -16.92
CA SER A 8 -48.94 10.20 -16.03
C SER A 8 -47.70 9.92 -16.86
N LEU A 9 -47.10 11.00 -17.36
CA LEU A 9 -45.79 11.04 -17.99
C LEU A 9 -44.76 11.21 -16.87
N SER A 10 -44.44 10.14 -16.14
CA SER A 10 -43.31 10.12 -15.22
C SER A 10 -42.03 9.80 -16.00
N ALA A 11 -41.35 10.88 -16.34
CA ALA A 11 -40.00 10.90 -16.85
C ALA A 11 -38.98 10.35 -15.82
N LEU A 12 -37.81 10.07 -16.37
CA LEU A 12 -36.48 10.16 -15.74
C LEU A 12 -35.85 8.85 -15.24
N ILE A 13 -35.11 8.28 -16.20
CA ILE A 13 -33.82 7.61 -16.06
C ILE A 13 -33.07 8.06 -14.79
N LEU A 14 -32.91 7.14 -13.84
CA LEU A 14 -31.85 7.20 -12.83
C LEU A 14 -30.76 6.21 -13.25
N LEU A 15 -29.87 6.74 -14.08
CA LEU A 15 -28.51 6.26 -14.26
C LEU A 15 -27.78 6.41 -12.92
N GLY A 16 -27.05 5.38 -12.48
CA GLY A 16 -26.04 5.56 -11.44
C GLY A 16 -25.95 4.48 -10.36
N ALA A 17 -26.00 3.19 -10.71
CA ALA A 17 -25.35 2.20 -9.86
C ALA A 17 -23.84 2.23 -10.17
N SER A 18 -23.15 3.24 -9.64
CA SER A 18 -21.69 3.26 -9.59
C SER A 18 -21.27 2.12 -8.68
N SER A 19 -21.00 0.94 -9.24
CA SER A 19 -20.28 -0.10 -8.53
C SER A 19 -18.93 0.48 -8.15
N ASN A 20 -18.74 0.79 -6.87
CA ASN A 20 -17.41 0.93 -6.30
C ASN A 20 -16.75 -0.44 -6.46
N LEU A 21 -16.05 -0.62 -7.58
CA LEU A 21 -15.07 -1.67 -7.73
C LEU A 21 -14.00 -1.34 -6.69
N VAL A 22 -14.12 -1.93 -5.50
CA VAL A 22 -12.97 -2.10 -4.62
C VAL A 22 -11.99 -2.91 -5.45
N ALA A 23 -11.02 -2.22 -6.02
CA ALA A 23 -9.93 -2.82 -6.75
C ALA A 23 -9.32 -3.89 -5.83
N LYS A 24 -9.49 -5.14 -6.22
CA LYS A 24 -8.82 -6.27 -5.59
C LYS A 24 -7.32 -6.02 -5.76
N LYS A 25 -6.71 -5.47 -4.71
CA LYS A 25 -5.28 -5.17 -4.63
C LYS A 25 -4.53 -6.46 -4.94
N THR A 26 -3.82 -6.46 -6.06
CA THR A 26 -2.96 -7.55 -6.49
C THR A 26 -1.94 -7.83 -5.38
N ASP A 27 -1.80 -9.10 -5.01
CA ASP A 27 -0.94 -9.66 -3.95
C ASP A 27 0.57 -9.56 -4.27
N HIS A 28 1.01 -8.39 -4.78
CA HIS A 28 2.40 -8.10 -5.15
C HIS A 28 3.02 -6.99 -4.31
N ASP A 29 2.34 -6.51 -3.28
CA ASP A 29 2.94 -5.58 -2.32
C ASP A 29 3.98 -6.33 -1.49
N LYS A 30 5.24 -6.04 -1.80
CA LYS A 30 6.41 -6.56 -1.07
C LYS A 30 6.44 -6.03 0.36
N VAL A 31 5.71 -4.94 0.65
CA VAL A 31 5.61 -4.32 1.96
C VAL A 31 4.17 -4.37 2.48
N LYS A 32 3.96 -5.03 3.61
CA LYS A 32 2.66 -5.21 4.26
C LYS A 32 2.58 -4.40 5.56
N ILE A 33 1.37 -3.96 5.90
CA ILE A 33 1.04 -3.30 7.17
C ILE A 33 0.40 -4.36 8.08
N ASN A 34 0.82 -4.41 9.35
CA ASN A 34 0.09 -5.14 10.38
C ASN A 34 -1.05 -4.25 10.89
N GLU A 35 -2.29 -4.67 10.63
CA GLU A 35 -3.50 -3.91 10.95
C GLU A 35 -3.67 -3.65 12.45
N GLU A 36 -3.31 -4.60 13.32
CA GLU A 36 -3.44 -4.44 14.78
C GLU A 36 -2.45 -3.39 15.31
N ALA A 37 -1.20 -3.48 14.87
CA ALA A 37 -0.15 -2.51 15.21
C ALA A 37 -0.44 -1.13 14.61
N PHE A 38 -0.92 -1.09 13.37
CA PHE A 38 -1.30 0.15 12.68
C PHE A 38 -2.46 0.87 13.36
N ASN A 39 -3.50 0.15 13.76
CA ASN A 39 -4.67 0.73 14.42
C ASN A 39 -4.36 1.26 15.83
N SER A 40 -3.27 0.79 16.44
CA SER A 40 -2.79 1.30 17.74
C SER A 40 -2.10 2.67 17.65
N LEU A 41 -1.75 3.12 16.44
CA LEU A 41 -1.08 4.39 16.20
C LEU A 41 -2.05 5.58 16.16
N THR A 42 -1.50 6.78 16.33
CA THR A 42 -2.24 8.02 16.05
C THR A 42 -2.60 8.14 14.56
N LYS A 43 -3.68 8.86 14.22
CA LYS A 43 -4.06 9.08 12.80
C LYS A 43 -2.94 9.70 11.96
N GLN A 44 -2.10 10.55 12.58
CA GLN A 44 -0.96 11.16 11.90
C GLN A 44 0.13 10.12 11.60
N ASP A 45 0.45 9.26 12.56
CA ASP A 45 1.46 8.22 12.37
C ASP A 45 0.95 7.12 11.42
N GLN A 46 -0.36 6.84 11.39
CA GLN A 46 -0.99 5.98 10.39
C GLN A 46 -0.81 6.50 8.96
N ALA A 47 -1.08 7.80 8.73
CA ALA A 47 -0.88 8.41 7.42
C ALA A 47 0.58 8.32 6.97
N LYS A 48 1.53 8.57 7.88
CA LYS A 48 2.97 8.41 7.62
C LYS A 48 3.34 6.96 7.30
N ALA A 49 2.80 5.98 8.03
CA ALA A 49 3.07 4.58 7.78
C ALA A 49 2.60 4.13 6.38
N LEU A 50 1.45 4.63 5.91
CA LEU A 50 0.94 4.36 4.56
C LEU A 50 1.79 5.02 3.47
N ASP A 51 2.25 6.25 3.70
CA ASP A 51 3.14 6.95 2.78
C ASP A 51 4.48 6.21 2.61
N ILE A 52 5.10 5.85 3.73
CA ILE A 52 6.33 5.04 3.75
C ILE A 52 6.12 3.67 3.08
N GLN A 53 4.99 3.01 3.34
CA GLN A 53 4.66 1.74 2.67
C GLN A 53 4.62 1.90 1.16
N THR A 54 3.93 2.95 0.68
CA THR A 54 3.77 3.23 -0.75
C THR A 54 5.13 3.47 -1.39
N HIS A 55 5.94 4.33 -0.78
CA HIS A 55 7.26 4.67 -1.29
C HIS A 55 8.21 3.46 -1.29
N LEU A 56 8.19 2.63 -0.24
CA LEU A 56 8.98 1.40 -0.22
C LEU A 56 8.54 0.43 -1.33
N ASN A 57 7.24 0.27 -1.55
CA ASN A 57 6.73 -0.57 -2.64
C ASN A 57 7.21 -0.07 -4.00
N GLU A 58 7.21 1.25 -4.24
CA GLU A 58 7.77 1.85 -5.46
C GLU A 58 9.25 1.48 -5.63
N ILE A 59 10.08 1.67 -4.60
CA ILE A 59 11.51 1.34 -4.67
C ILE A 59 11.76 -0.15 -4.88
N TYR A 60 10.96 -1.02 -4.26
CA TYR A 60 11.08 -2.48 -4.44
C TYR A 60 10.53 -2.97 -5.79
N SER A 61 9.68 -2.19 -6.44
CA SER A 61 9.15 -2.45 -7.78
C SER A 61 10.04 -1.88 -8.89
N THR A 62 10.94 -0.95 -8.58
CA THR A 62 11.89 -0.37 -9.54
C THR A 62 12.81 -1.45 -10.14
N ASP A 63 12.87 -1.52 -11.47
CA ASP A 63 13.89 -2.31 -12.17
C ASP A 63 15.28 -1.68 -11.99
N LYS A 64 16.20 -2.43 -11.37
CA LYS A 64 17.55 -1.96 -11.03
C LYS A 64 18.63 -2.43 -12.00
N THR A 65 18.26 -3.15 -13.07
CA THR A 65 19.21 -3.75 -14.01
C THR A 65 20.05 -2.68 -14.71
N ASN A 66 19.41 -1.59 -15.15
CA ASN A 66 20.04 -0.51 -15.91
C ASN A 66 20.59 0.65 -15.07
N LEU A 67 20.46 0.60 -13.74
CA LEU A 67 20.94 1.69 -12.88
C LEU A 67 22.47 1.68 -12.74
N SER A 68 23.06 2.86 -12.81
CA SER A 68 24.47 3.11 -12.55
C SER A 68 24.82 2.84 -11.08
N LYS A 69 26.12 2.81 -10.77
CA LYS A 69 26.59 2.61 -9.39
C LYS A 69 26.18 3.76 -8.45
N SER A 70 26.08 4.99 -8.96
CA SER A 70 25.66 6.15 -8.16
C SER A 70 24.17 6.06 -7.81
N GLU A 71 23.32 5.83 -8.82
CA GLU A 71 21.87 5.72 -8.63
C GLU A 71 21.52 4.53 -7.70
N LYS A 72 22.23 3.41 -7.84
CA LYS A 72 22.10 2.27 -6.90
C LYS A 72 22.49 2.64 -5.48
N LYS A 73 23.47 3.53 -5.28
CA LYS A 73 23.89 4.00 -3.96
C LYS A 73 22.86 4.95 -3.35
N GLU A 74 22.33 5.86 -4.15
CA GLU A 74 21.28 6.80 -3.76
C GLU A 74 20.01 6.05 -3.33
N LEU A 75 19.54 5.09 -4.13
CA LEU A 75 18.40 4.23 -3.75
C LEU A 75 18.66 3.45 -2.45
N LYS A 76 19.90 3.02 -2.18
CA LYS A 76 20.23 2.35 -0.91
C LYS A 76 20.20 3.32 0.27
N GLN A 77 20.61 4.56 0.08
CA GLN A 77 20.55 5.59 1.12
C GLN A 77 19.11 5.95 1.44
N GLU A 78 18.28 6.14 0.41
CA GLU A 78 16.85 6.38 0.55
C GLU A 78 16.14 5.23 1.26
N LEU A 79 16.38 3.98 0.85
CA LEU A 79 15.87 2.80 1.56
C LEU A 79 16.29 2.76 3.03
N ARG A 80 17.50 3.23 3.36
CA ARG A 80 17.98 3.25 4.74
C ARG A 80 17.23 4.28 5.57
N ILE A 81 17.01 5.48 5.01
CA ILE A 81 16.24 6.55 5.66
C ILE A 81 14.80 6.08 5.91
N LEU A 82 14.13 5.50 4.89
CA LEU A 82 12.79 4.96 5.06
C LEU A 82 12.73 3.85 6.10
N LYS A 83 13.76 3.00 6.17
CA LYS A 83 13.84 1.98 7.21
C LYS A 83 13.97 2.57 8.62
N GLU A 84 14.77 3.62 8.79
CA GLU A 84 14.88 4.35 10.06
C GLU A 84 13.53 4.98 10.47
N GLU A 85 12.75 5.48 9.50
CA GLU A 85 11.39 5.97 9.74
C GLU A 85 10.41 4.85 10.12
N VAL A 86 10.47 3.70 9.43
CA VAL A 86 9.72 2.48 9.79
C VAL A 86 10.02 2.07 11.22
N ASP A 87 11.30 2.00 11.59
CA ASP A 87 11.73 1.60 12.94
C ASP A 87 11.22 2.61 13.99
N SER A 88 11.21 3.89 13.66
CA SER A 88 10.65 4.94 14.52
C SER A 88 9.13 4.78 14.72
N ILE A 89 8.39 4.37 13.68
CA ILE A 89 6.96 4.08 13.77
C ILE A 89 6.71 2.79 14.57
N ASN A 90 7.52 1.77 14.34
CA ASN A 90 7.43 0.49 15.05
C ASN A 90 7.60 0.66 16.56
N GLN A 91 8.49 1.56 16.99
CA GLN A 91 8.68 1.88 18.41
C GLN A 91 7.47 2.57 19.06
N LYS A 92 6.65 3.28 18.27
CA LYS A 92 5.43 3.94 18.77
C LYS A 92 4.25 2.98 18.91
N SER A 93 4.29 1.84 18.22
CA SER A 93 3.27 0.81 18.31
C SER A 93 3.51 -0.07 19.54
N HIS A 94 2.42 -0.33 20.27
CA HIS A 94 2.46 -1.19 21.46
C HIS A 94 2.29 -2.68 21.11
N ASN A 95 1.90 -2.99 19.87
CA ASN A 95 1.52 -4.33 19.43
C ASN A 95 2.55 -4.96 18.47
N GLY A 96 3.81 -4.52 18.54
CA GLY A 96 4.88 -4.99 17.66
C GLY A 96 5.08 -4.10 16.43
N HIS A 97 5.72 -4.63 15.39
CA HIS A 97 6.09 -3.82 14.22
C HIS A 97 4.85 -3.58 13.35
N VAL A 98 4.83 -2.41 12.70
CA VAL A 98 3.70 -1.90 11.92
C VAL A 98 3.90 -2.23 10.44
N ILE A 99 5.15 -2.18 9.95
CA ILE A 99 5.50 -2.44 8.55
C ILE A 99 6.44 -3.64 8.46
N TYR A 100 6.10 -4.61 7.60
CA TYR A 100 6.87 -5.84 7.38
C TYR A 100 7.10 -6.10 5.90
N ILE A 101 8.24 -6.71 5.58
CA ILE A 101 8.47 -7.28 4.24
C ILE A 101 7.65 -8.57 4.14
N SER A 102 6.87 -8.68 3.07
CA SER A 102 6.07 -9.86 2.75
C SER A 102 6.93 -11.13 2.80
N THR A 103 6.32 -12.26 3.19
CA THR A 103 6.98 -13.57 3.25
C THR A 103 7.70 -13.90 1.94
N GLY A 104 7.13 -13.50 0.79
CA GLY A 104 7.76 -13.67 -0.52
C GLY A 104 9.07 -12.89 -0.72
N GLY A 105 9.20 -11.71 -0.10
CA GLY A 105 10.44 -10.92 -0.12
C GLY A 105 11.51 -11.46 0.84
N LEU A 106 11.10 -11.90 2.04
CA LEU A 106 11.99 -12.52 3.03
C LEU A 106 12.60 -13.83 2.50
N ILE A 107 11.80 -14.66 1.82
CA ILE A 107 12.25 -15.91 1.20
C ILE A 107 13.35 -15.66 0.15
N ILE A 108 13.23 -14.60 -0.67
CA ILE A 108 14.25 -14.24 -1.67
C ILE A 108 15.57 -13.86 -1.02
N VAL A 109 15.55 -13.10 0.07
CA VAL A 109 16.77 -12.72 0.83
C VAL A 109 17.44 -13.95 1.43
N ILE A 110 16.67 -14.88 2.01
CA ILE A 110 17.18 -16.13 2.59
C ILE A 110 17.83 -17.02 1.50
N LEU A 111 17.17 -17.16 0.34
CA LEU A 111 17.72 -17.92 -0.79
C LEU A 111 19.05 -17.35 -1.30
N LEU A 112 19.17 -16.02 -1.40
CA LEU A 112 20.41 -15.37 -1.81
C LEU A 112 21.56 -15.59 -0.81
N LEU A 113 21.27 -15.62 0.50
CA LEU A 113 22.28 -15.92 1.52
C LEU A 113 22.78 -17.37 1.43
N ILE A 114 21.92 -18.34 1.11
CA ILE A 114 22.32 -19.75 0.93
C ILE A 114 23.18 -19.94 -0.32
N ILE A 115 22.97 -19.16 -1.38
CA ILE A 115 23.77 -19.24 -2.62
C ILE A 115 25.16 -18.61 -2.43
N LEU A 116 25.29 -17.63 -1.53
CA LEU A 116 26.52 -16.86 -1.31
C LEU A 116 27.38 -17.36 -0.13
N LEU A 117 26.83 -18.22 0.73
CA LEU A 117 27.51 -18.89 1.84
C LEU A 117 28.11 -20.24 1.38
#